data_AF-A0A6G2FVU6-F1
#
_entry.id   AF-A0A6G2FVU6-F1
#
_cell.length_a   1.000
_cell.length_b   1.000
_cell.length_c   1.000
_cell.angle_alpha   90.00
_cell.angle_beta   90.00
_cell.angle_gamma   90.00
#
_symmetry.space_group_name_H-M   'P 1'
#
loop_
_entity.id
_entity.type
_entity.pdbx_description
1 polymer ?
#
loop_
_entity_poly.entity_id
_entity_poly.type
_entity_poly.pdbx_seq_one_letter_code
_entity_poly.pdbx_strand_id
1 'polypeptide(L)'
;MRPLTRALAAALAVAVLTTAVAAPVAAQAGGDDGSEPVCFPGGGHELDIGTEGPGIAVTVHTSLFTNLTDAGALGMEARGTALNATIIELRTGVVFDGVGPAEEFLANPFSRFAILFDYSFELPMFAGLVDDSSYETDESPVSGVDSRGC
;
A
#
# COMPACT_ATOMS: atom_id res chain seq x y z
N MET A 1 38.89 56.88 37.32
CA MET A 1 38.69 57.51 36.00
C MET A 1 37.41 56.97 35.39
N ARG A 2 36.36 57.81 35.36
CA ARG A 2 35.18 57.79 34.47
C ARG A 2 34.31 56.51 34.36
N PRO A 3 33.01 56.64 34.00
CA PRO A 3 31.92 56.27 34.90
C PRO A 3 30.86 55.37 34.23
N LEU A 4 29.81 55.07 35.00
CA LEU A 4 28.41 54.88 34.58
C LEU A 4 28.17 54.51 33.11
N THR A 5 27.50 53.39 32.89
CA THR A 5 26.27 53.33 32.06
C THR A 5 25.61 51.97 32.29
N ARG A 6 24.42 51.96 32.89
CA ARG A 6 23.14 51.63 32.24
C ARG A 6 23.08 50.16 31.81
N ALA A 7 22.09 49.36 32.13
CA ALA A 7 20.76 49.54 32.67
C ALA A 7 20.34 48.12 33.09
N LEU A 8 19.72 47.95 34.25
CA LEU A 8 18.27 47.80 34.30
C LEU A 8 17.77 46.67 33.39
N ALA A 9 17.48 45.55 34.04
CA ALA A 9 16.27 44.76 33.88
C ALA A 9 15.98 44.09 32.52
N ALA A 10 15.29 42.95 32.66
CA ALA A 10 14.52 42.25 31.63
C ALA A 10 15.32 41.39 30.64
N ALA A 11 15.52 40.13 31.01
CA ALA A 11 15.25 39.01 30.10
C ALA A 11 15.12 37.69 30.90
N LEU A 12 14.23 37.69 31.89
CA LEU A 12 13.67 36.44 32.44
C LEU A 12 12.50 36.06 31.54
N ALA A 13 12.75 35.29 30.48
CA ALA A 13 11.72 34.58 29.73
C ALA A 13 12.38 33.50 28.86
N VAL A 14 12.81 32.42 29.51
CA VAL A 14 13.09 31.14 28.86
C VAL A 14 11.73 30.57 28.43
N ALA A 15 11.28 30.90 27.22
CA ALA A 15 10.12 30.28 26.60
C ALA A 15 10.58 29.11 25.74
N VAL A 16 10.62 27.93 26.36
CA VAL A 16 10.84 26.65 25.68
C VAL A 16 9.58 26.35 24.84
N LEU A 17 9.60 26.69 23.57
CA LEU A 17 8.64 26.21 22.58
C LEU A 17 9.01 24.77 22.23
N THR A 18 8.52 23.81 23.01
CA THR A 18 8.52 22.40 22.62
C THR A 18 7.36 22.20 21.64
N THR A 19 7.68 22.20 20.35
CA THR A 19 6.76 21.71 19.32
C THR A 19 6.58 20.22 19.56
N ALA A 20 5.40 19.82 20.03
CA ALA A 20 4.97 18.44 20.03
C ALA A 20 4.86 17.99 18.56
N VAL A 21 5.94 17.42 18.03
CA VAL A 21 5.90 16.65 16.78
C VAL A 21 5.19 15.36 17.16
N ALA A 22 3.90 15.27 16.81
CA ALA A 22 3.21 13.99 16.78
C ALA A 22 3.92 13.15 15.72
N ALA A 23 4.80 12.25 16.15
CA ALA A 23 5.35 11.23 15.28
C ALA A 23 4.17 10.38 14.76
N PRO A 24 4.15 10.00 13.47
CA PRO A 24 3.19 9.01 13.03
C PRO A 24 3.41 7.74 13.86
N VAL A 25 2.34 7.24 14.46
CA VAL A 25 2.34 5.94 15.11
C VAL A 25 2.52 4.92 14.00
N ALA A 26 3.74 4.40 13.84
CA ALA A 26 3.97 3.24 13.02
C ALA A 26 3.21 2.07 13.67
N ALA A 27 2.03 1.74 13.12
CA ALA A 27 1.34 0.52 13.46
C ALA A 27 2.23 -0.64 13.02
N GLN A 28 2.47 -1.57 13.94
CA GLN A 28 3.29 -2.74 13.68
C GLN A 28 2.51 -3.63 12.72
N ALA A 29 2.88 -3.62 11.43
CA ALA A 29 2.50 -4.68 10.52
C ALA A 29 2.97 -6.01 11.15
N GLY A 30 2.00 -6.86 11.51
CA GLY A 30 2.29 -8.21 11.96
C GLY A 30 3.09 -8.91 10.87
N GLY A 31 4.32 -9.28 11.19
CA GLY A 31 5.17 -10.03 10.29
C GLY A 31 4.60 -11.42 10.10
N ASP A 32 4.04 -11.67 8.91
CA ASP A 32 3.92 -13.00 8.35
C ASP A 32 5.21 -13.29 7.59
N ASP A 33 6.00 -14.25 8.07
CA ASP A 33 7.30 -14.65 7.54
C ASP A 33 7.15 -15.84 6.56
N GLY A 34 6.02 -15.87 5.84
CA GLY A 34 5.89 -16.55 4.56
C GLY A 34 6.03 -15.48 3.49
N SER A 35 7.00 -15.60 2.57
CA SER A 35 7.12 -14.64 1.48
C SER A 35 5.89 -14.75 0.58
N GLU A 36 4.85 -13.96 0.87
CA GLU A 36 3.69 -13.79 0.00
C GLU A 36 4.21 -13.42 -1.41
N PRO A 37 3.59 -13.94 -2.48
CA PRO A 37 3.99 -13.59 -3.84
C PRO A 37 3.89 -12.06 -4.02
N VAL A 38 4.99 -11.45 -4.48
CA VAL A 38 5.07 -10.01 -4.71
C VAL A 38 4.33 -9.70 -6.00
N CYS A 39 3.07 -9.26 -5.88
CA CYS A 39 2.18 -8.94 -7.00
C CYS A 39 2.55 -7.60 -7.66
N PHE A 40 2.91 -6.62 -6.86
CA PHE A 40 3.23 -5.27 -7.31
C PHE A 40 4.73 -4.98 -7.13
N PRO A 41 5.35 -4.24 -8.07
CA PRO A 41 6.67 -3.69 -7.85
C PRO A 41 6.69 -2.88 -6.55
N GLY A 42 7.80 -2.96 -5.81
CA GLY A 42 7.92 -2.28 -4.52
C GLY A 42 7.65 -0.76 -4.59
N GLY A 43 7.19 -0.23 -3.47
CA GLY A 43 6.60 1.12 -3.39
C GLY A 43 5.12 1.01 -3.04
N GLY A 44 4.48 2.13 -2.75
CA GLY A 44 3.06 2.16 -2.38
C GLY A 44 2.78 3.09 -1.22
N HIS A 45 1.52 3.45 -1.06
CA HIS A 45 1.03 4.28 0.04
C HIS A 45 -0.03 3.53 0.82
N GLU A 46 0.24 3.33 2.11
CA GLU A 46 -0.65 2.62 3.02
C GLU A 46 -1.77 3.53 3.54
N LEU A 47 -2.97 2.97 3.61
CA LEU A 47 -4.19 3.59 4.11
C LEU A 47 -4.92 2.57 4.98
N ASP A 48 -5.03 2.87 6.27
CA ASP A 48 -5.81 2.06 7.20
C ASP A 48 -7.22 2.62 7.36
N ILE A 49 -8.21 1.73 7.32
CA ILE A 49 -9.63 2.04 7.50
C ILE A 49 -10.17 1.18 8.65
N GLY A 50 -10.66 1.82 9.70
CA GLY A 50 -11.15 1.14 10.90
C GLY A 50 -10.01 0.85 11.87
N THR A 51 -10.11 1.41 13.08
CA THR A 51 -9.06 1.30 14.11
C THR A 51 -9.49 0.47 15.32
N GLU A 52 -10.77 0.08 15.38
CA GLU A 52 -11.37 -0.67 16.49
C GLU A 52 -12.29 -1.76 15.94
N GLY A 53 -11.92 -3.03 16.13
CA GLY A 53 -12.68 -4.17 15.61
C GLY A 53 -12.29 -4.50 14.16
N PRO A 54 -13.26 -4.70 13.24
CA PRO A 54 -12.95 -4.94 11.83
C PRO A 54 -12.19 -3.77 11.19
N GLY A 55 -11.22 -4.10 10.33
CA GLY A 55 -10.38 -3.12 9.65
C GLY A 55 -10.04 -3.54 8.22
N ILE A 56 -9.64 -2.57 7.41
CA ILE A 56 -9.16 -2.78 6.05
C ILE A 56 -7.83 -2.03 5.92
N ALA A 57 -6.77 -2.76 5.63
CA ALA A 57 -5.48 -2.20 5.23
C ALA A 57 -5.46 -2.12 3.69
N VAL A 58 -5.15 -0.95 3.14
CA VAL A 58 -5.05 -0.74 1.69
C VAL A 58 -3.67 -0.17 1.36
N THR A 59 -2.95 -0.81 0.44
CA THR A 59 -1.74 -0.24 -0.17
C THR A 59 -2.05 0.19 -1.60
N VAL A 60 -1.85 1.46 -1.92
CA VAL A 60 -2.07 2.01 -3.27
C VAL A 60 -0.73 2.15 -4.00
N HIS A 61 -0.64 1.55 -5.18
CA HIS A 61 0.54 1.54 -6.06
C HIS A 61 0.39 2.54 -7.19
N THR A 62 1.39 3.41 -7.37
CA THR A 62 1.39 4.46 -8.41
C THR A 62 2.72 4.57 -9.15
N SER A 63 3.60 3.56 -9.01
CA SER A 63 4.95 3.54 -9.59
C SER A 63 4.96 3.65 -11.11
N LEU A 64 3.86 3.28 -11.78
CA LEU A 64 3.69 3.48 -13.22
C LEU A 64 3.90 4.94 -13.67
N PHE A 65 3.60 5.91 -12.81
CA PHE A 65 3.69 7.33 -13.16
C PHE A 65 5.03 7.97 -12.79
N THR A 66 5.91 7.25 -12.10
CA THR A 66 7.16 7.82 -11.58
C THR A 66 8.38 7.35 -12.35
N ASN A 67 8.34 6.14 -12.91
CA ASN A 67 9.40 5.61 -13.75
C ASN A 67 8.84 4.62 -14.78
N LEU A 68 8.97 4.95 -16.07
CA LEU A 68 8.54 4.09 -17.18
C LEU A 68 9.69 3.26 -17.78
N THR A 69 10.93 3.44 -17.33
CA THR A 69 12.05 2.64 -17.85
C THR A 69 12.10 1.24 -17.25
N ASP A 70 11.51 1.06 -16.07
CA ASP A 70 11.47 -0.19 -15.32
C ASP A 70 10.03 -0.65 -15.09
N ALA A 71 9.89 -1.79 -14.40
CA ALA A 71 8.59 -2.30 -14.01
C ALA A 71 7.85 -1.30 -13.10
N GLY A 72 6.55 -1.12 -13.36
CA GLY A 72 5.71 -0.19 -12.62
C GLY A 72 4.29 -0.71 -12.50
N ALA A 73 3.49 -0.10 -11.64
CA ALA A 73 2.09 -0.45 -11.49
C ALA A 73 1.20 0.74 -11.12
N LEU A 74 -0.06 0.62 -11.50
CA LEU A 74 -1.18 1.38 -10.97
C LEU A 74 -2.19 0.38 -10.42
N GLY A 75 -2.36 0.34 -9.11
CA GLY A 75 -3.24 -0.66 -8.50
C GLY A 75 -3.38 -0.50 -7.01
N MET A 76 -4.00 -1.49 -6.40
CA MET A 76 -4.15 -1.57 -4.96
C MET A 76 -4.09 -3.00 -4.45
N GLU A 77 -3.62 -3.14 -3.22
CA GLU A 77 -3.76 -4.33 -2.39
C GLU A 77 -4.65 -3.95 -1.23
N ALA A 78 -5.71 -4.71 -0.97
CA ALA A 78 -6.63 -4.49 0.13
C ALA A 78 -6.78 -5.79 0.92
N ARG A 79 -6.60 -5.72 2.24
CA ARG A 79 -6.76 -6.83 3.17
C ARG A 79 -7.75 -6.44 4.25
N GLY A 80 -8.92 -7.06 4.24
CA GLY A 80 -9.97 -6.86 5.23
C GLY A 80 -9.91 -7.93 6.32
N THR A 81 -9.90 -7.49 7.57
CA THR A 81 -9.81 -8.36 8.74
C THR A 81 -11.01 -8.15 9.67
N ALA A 82 -11.45 -9.23 10.31
CA ALA A 82 -12.44 -9.20 11.38
C ALA A 82 -12.22 -10.39 12.31
N LEU A 83 -12.54 -10.24 13.60
CA LEU A 83 -12.42 -11.32 14.59
C LEU A 83 -11.00 -11.96 14.64
N ASN A 84 -9.96 -11.16 14.40
CA ASN A 84 -8.55 -11.60 14.29
C ASN A 84 -8.29 -12.61 13.15
N ALA A 85 -9.11 -12.59 12.10
CA ALA A 85 -8.91 -13.35 10.88
C ALA A 85 -8.97 -12.45 9.65
N THR A 86 -8.25 -12.82 8.60
CA THR A 86 -8.45 -12.24 7.28
C THR A 86 -9.76 -12.78 6.70
N ILE A 87 -10.60 -11.88 6.21
CA ILE A 87 -11.90 -12.20 5.63
C ILE A 87 -11.87 -12.02 4.11
N ILE A 88 -11.11 -11.04 3.63
CA ILE A 88 -11.08 -10.68 2.22
C ILE A 88 -9.69 -10.14 1.87
N GLU A 89 -9.18 -10.57 0.73
CA GLU A 89 -8.01 -9.98 0.10
C GLU A 89 -8.34 -9.68 -1.36
N LEU A 90 -7.87 -8.54 -1.82
CA LEU A 90 -8.01 -8.11 -3.20
C LEU A 90 -6.73 -7.44 -3.62
N ARG A 91 -6.08 -7.99 -4.64
CA ARG A 91 -4.93 -7.39 -5.30
C ARG A 91 -5.35 -7.14 -6.74
N THR A 92 -5.44 -5.88 -7.12
CA THR A 92 -5.93 -5.53 -8.45
C THR A 92 -5.31 -4.27 -9.00
N GLY A 93 -5.00 -4.28 -10.29
CA GLY A 93 -4.44 -3.13 -10.96
C GLY A 93 -3.94 -3.43 -12.36
N VAL A 94 -3.15 -2.49 -12.87
CA VAL A 94 -2.41 -2.61 -14.12
C VAL A 94 -0.94 -2.69 -13.76
N VAL A 95 -0.28 -3.75 -14.22
CA VAL A 95 1.18 -3.90 -14.14
C VAL A 95 1.80 -3.57 -15.50
N PHE A 96 3.01 -3.03 -15.44
CA PHE A 96 3.79 -2.60 -16.59
C PHE A 96 5.20 -3.17 -16.48
N ASP A 97 5.69 -3.80 -17.55
CA ASP A 97 6.99 -4.46 -17.57
C ASP A 97 8.18 -3.51 -17.84
N GLY A 98 7.92 -2.22 -18.06
CA GLY A 98 8.90 -1.28 -18.59
C GLY A 98 8.80 -1.14 -20.11
N VAL A 99 9.38 -0.06 -20.66
CA VAL A 99 9.35 0.17 -22.12
C VAL A 99 10.11 -0.90 -22.92
N GLY A 100 11.17 -1.49 -22.34
CA GLY A 100 12.00 -2.48 -23.03
C GLY A 100 12.66 -1.96 -24.32
N PRO A 101 13.00 -2.84 -25.27
CA PRO A 101 13.55 -2.45 -26.58
C PRO A 101 12.56 -1.58 -27.38
N ALA A 102 13.07 -0.49 -27.98
CA ALA A 102 12.25 0.48 -28.70
C ALA A 102 11.47 -0.12 -29.88
N GLU A 103 12.07 -1.04 -30.62
CA GLU A 103 11.42 -1.67 -31.79
C GLU A 103 10.20 -2.49 -31.39
N GLU A 104 10.30 -3.29 -30.32
CA GLU A 104 9.19 -4.07 -29.77
C GLU A 104 8.09 -3.17 -29.21
N PHE A 105 8.47 -2.13 -28.46
CA PHE A 105 7.53 -1.19 -27.87
C PHE A 105 6.75 -0.41 -28.93
N LEU A 106 7.41 0.03 -30.00
CA LEU A 106 6.76 0.75 -31.10
C LEU A 106 5.86 -0.16 -31.94
N ALA A 107 6.20 -1.45 -32.04
CA ALA A 107 5.36 -2.43 -32.73
C ALA A 107 4.07 -2.74 -31.94
N ASN A 108 4.16 -2.87 -30.62
CA ASN A 108 3.02 -3.06 -29.74
C ASN A 108 3.30 -2.54 -28.31
N PRO A 109 2.91 -1.30 -27.97
CA PRO A 109 3.17 -0.76 -26.64
C PRO A 109 2.28 -1.40 -25.57
N PHE A 110 1.11 -1.94 -25.97
CA PHE A 110 0.14 -2.52 -25.05
C PHE A 110 0.57 -3.88 -24.51
N SER A 111 1.44 -4.61 -25.20
CA SER A 111 1.97 -5.89 -24.69
C SER A 111 2.87 -5.75 -23.46
N ARG A 112 3.23 -4.51 -23.08
CA ARG A 112 3.93 -4.23 -21.83
C ARG A 112 3.00 -4.14 -20.63
N PHE A 113 1.69 -4.11 -20.84
CA PHE A 113 0.68 -3.97 -19.80
C PHE A 113 -0.08 -5.26 -19.61
N ALA A 114 -0.39 -5.58 -18.36
CA ALA A 114 -1.34 -6.63 -18.04
C ALA A 114 -2.22 -6.21 -16.86
N ILE A 115 -3.42 -6.77 -16.78
CA ILE A 115 -4.29 -6.64 -15.62
C ILE A 115 -3.83 -7.65 -14.57
N LEU A 116 -3.52 -7.16 -13.38
CA LEU A 116 -3.33 -8.01 -12.21
C LEU A 116 -4.67 -8.13 -11.48
N PHE A 117 -5.05 -9.36 -11.17
CA PHE A 117 -6.23 -9.65 -10.38
C PHE A 117 -6.02 -10.91 -9.56
N ASP A 118 -6.25 -10.80 -8.26
CA ASP A 118 -6.19 -11.89 -7.30
C ASP A 118 -7.15 -11.54 -6.16
N TYR A 119 -8.09 -12.44 -5.89
CA TYR A 119 -9.16 -12.25 -4.92
C TYR A 119 -9.29 -13.49 -4.04
N SER A 120 -9.29 -13.28 -2.74
CA SER A 120 -9.62 -14.31 -1.75
C SER A 120 -10.71 -13.79 -0.83
N PHE A 121 -11.62 -14.68 -0.46
CA PHE A 121 -12.65 -14.42 0.53
C PHE A 121 -12.84 -15.66 1.39
N GLU A 122 -12.78 -15.48 2.70
CA GLU A 122 -12.92 -16.57 3.67
C GLU A 122 -13.85 -16.15 4.80
N LEU A 123 -14.72 -17.07 5.20
CA LEU A 123 -15.57 -16.95 6.37
C LEU A 123 -15.23 -18.05 7.37
N PRO A 124 -14.18 -17.87 8.20
CA PRO A 124 -13.67 -18.92 9.07
C PRO A 124 -14.69 -19.45 10.08
N MET A 125 -15.67 -18.63 10.47
CA MET A 125 -16.74 -19.06 11.38
C MET A 125 -17.65 -20.14 10.79
N PHE A 126 -17.63 -20.33 9.47
CA PHE A 126 -18.40 -21.36 8.77
C PHE A 126 -17.53 -22.51 8.25
N ALA A 127 -16.23 -22.50 8.52
CA ALA A 127 -15.32 -23.55 8.10
C ALA A 127 -15.80 -24.92 8.65
N GLY A 128 -16.07 -25.86 7.73
CA GLY A 128 -16.58 -27.20 8.06
C GLY A 128 -18.06 -27.25 8.48
N LEU A 129 -18.79 -26.13 8.45
CA LEU A 129 -20.24 -26.07 8.71
C LEU A 129 -21.07 -26.00 7.43
N VAL A 130 -20.48 -25.47 6.35
CA VAL A 130 -21.07 -25.37 5.01
C VAL A 130 -20.08 -25.90 3.98
N ASP A 131 -20.57 -26.21 2.78
CA ASP A 131 -19.74 -26.76 1.70
C ASP A 131 -18.72 -25.72 1.20
N ASP A 132 -19.14 -24.47 1.02
CA ASP A 132 -18.28 -23.37 0.53
C ASP A 132 -18.22 -22.24 1.57
N SER A 133 -17.19 -22.25 2.42
CA SER A 133 -16.89 -21.15 3.35
C SER A 133 -15.78 -20.22 2.85
N SER A 134 -15.17 -20.55 1.71
CA SER A 134 -14.12 -19.77 1.07
C SER A 134 -14.34 -19.69 -0.44
N TYR A 135 -13.77 -18.66 -1.06
CA TYR A 135 -13.78 -18.45 -2.50
C TYR A 135 -12.50 -17.73 -2.90
N GLU A 136 -11.84 -18.24 -3.93
CA GLU A 136 -10.60 -17.70 -4.46
C GLU A 136 -10.66 -17.65 -5.99
N THR A 137 -10.09 -16.61 -6.57
CA THR A 137 -9.99 -16.48 -8.03
C THR A 137 -8.89 -15.50 -8.43
N ASP A 138 -8.12 -15.87 -9.43
CA ASP A 138 -7.13 -15.03 -10.14
C ASP A 138 -7.64 -14.65 -11.55
N GLU A 139 -8.85 -15.07 -11.91
CA GLU A 139 -9.46 -14.76 -13.20
C GLU A 139 -9.90 -13.30 -13.23
N SER A 140 -9.32 -12.52 -14.13
CA SER A 140 -9.68 -11.11 -14.29
C SER A 140 -11.17 -10.96 -14.62
N PRO A 141 -11.90 -10.06 -13.93
CA PRO A 141 -13.31 -9.78 -14.25
C PRO A 141 -13.47 -8.99 -15.56
N VAL A 142 -12.37 -8.64 -16.23
CA VAL A 142 -12.35 -7.90 -17.49
C VAL A 142 -11.74 -8.78 -18.58
N SER A 143 -12.42 -8.86 -19.73
CA SER A 143 -11.95 -9.63 -20.89
C SER A 143 -11.34 -8.73 -21.96
N GLY A 144 -10.50 -9.32 -22.82
CA GLY A 144 -9.92 -8.65 -23.99
C GLY A 144 -8.58 -7.95 -23.73
N VAL A 145 -8.00 -8.15 -22.56
CA VAL A 145 -6.67 -7.69 -22.17
C VAL A 145 -5.93 -8.86 -21.51
N ASP A 146 -4.61 -8.87 -21.62
CA ASP A 146 -3.79 -9.87 -20.95
C ASP A 146 -3.96 -9.71 -19.43
N SER A 147 -4.11 -10.84 -18.74
CA SER A 147 -4.23 -10.89 -17.28
C SER A 147 -3.12 -11.73 -16.68
N ARG A 148 -2.76 -11.42 -15.44
CA ARG A 148 -1.74 -12.12 -14.64
C ARG A 148 -2.26 -12.30 -13.22
N GLY A 149 -2.16 -13.52 -12.71
CA GLY A 149 -2.30 -13.80 -11.29
C GLY A 149 -1.06 -13.38 -10.51
N CYS A 150 -1.19 -13.47 -9.20
CA CYS A 150 -0.07 -13.57 -8.27
C CYS A 150 0.31 -15.05 -8.09
#